data_AF-A0A2S4KTH8-F1
#
_entry.id   AF-A0A2S4KTH8-F1
#
_cell.length_a   1.000
_cell.length_b   1.000
_cell.length_c   1.000
_cell.angle_alpha   90.00
_cell.angle_beta   90.00
_cell.angle_gamma   90.00
#
_symmetry.space_group_name_H-M   'P 1'
#
loop_
_entity.id
_entity.type
_entity.pdbx_description
1 polymer ?
#
loop_
_entity_poly.entity_id
_entity_poly.type
_entity_poly.pdbx_seq_one_letter_code
_entity_poly.pdbx_strand_id
1 'polypeptide(L)'
;MDSQDKNASCDDRGTLKILQITRTLENCGIPCCICGVGALIYYGAGRVKATWEIRVPTDLIEKAASILKSQEYANFYIANPPPLPQPASLIHTYTHFQYIGLRTYFVLVPSDDIHIDCKPSNFQRSSNGLPYPKLNILIQSFLDASDSLSLCDVVDGSNVSEEWGSDNLNLQGKVDLEWIKKKNEAIKQSRVGQYAKGGLSGGIHVKFSERRVLWESIVRTKGARRGWTQPEETFATRFRLHGSPDPWLQHRQCS
;
A
#
# COMPACT_ATOMS: atom_id res chain seq x y z
N MET A 1 43.47 -6.74 0.31
CA MET A 1 42.78 -7.48 1.38
C MET A 1 41.40 -6.87 1.53
N ASP A 2 40.46 -7.62 0.99
CA ASP A 2 39.05 -7.38 0.71
C ASP A 2 38.28 -6.36 1.56
N SER A 3 37.78 -5.34 0.84
CA SER A 3 36.53 -4.67 1.18
C SER A 3 35.37 -5.62 0.90
N GLN A 4 34.94 -6.40 1.89
CA GLN A 4 33.69 -7.12 1.77
C GLN A 4 32.54 -6.12 1.72
N ASP A 5 31.88 -6.11 0.57
CA ASP A 5 30.58 -5.51 0.32
C ASP A 5 29.64 -5.76 1.50
N LYS A 6 29.14 -4.68 2.08
CA LYS A 6 27.98 -4.71 2.98
C LYS A 6 26.75 -5.08 2.14
N ASN A 7 26.59 -6.37 1.87
CA ASN A 7 25.33 -6.94 1.45
C ASN A 7 24.30 -6.60 2.54
N ALA A 8 23.42 -5.65 2.27
CA ALA A 8 22.27 -5.37 3.12
C ALA A 8 21.48 -6.67 3.25
N SER A 9 21.45 -7.23 4.46
CA SER A 9 20.78 -8.49 4.73
C SER A 9 19.28 -8.29 4.55
N CYS A 10 18.58 -9.33 4.10
CA CYS A 10 17.11 -9.35 4.01
C CYS A 10 16.39 -9.04 5.33
N ASP A 11 17.10 -9.12 6.46
CA ASP A 11 16.60 -8.78 7.78
C ASP A 11 16.60 -7.25 8.03
N ASP A 12 17.40 -6.45 7.31
CA ASP A 12 17.62 -5.03 7.60
C ASP A 12 16.40 -4.14 7.33
N ARG A 13 15.44 -4.60 6.52
CA ARG A 13 14.18 -3.89 6.22
C ARG A 13 12.92 -4.62 6.72
N GLY A 14 13.09 -5.70 7.46
CA GLY A 14 12.00 -6.46 8.08
C GLY A 14 11.20 -7.35 7.12
N THR A 15 11.59 -7.48 5.84
CA THR A 15 10.83 -8.25 4.83
C THR A 15 10.57 -9.71 5.25
N LEU A 16 11.58 -10.39 5.82
CA LEU A 16 11.40 -11.76 6.32
C LEU A 16 10.47 -11.82 7.54
N LYS A 17 10.52 -10.82 8.42
CA LYS A 17 9.62 -10.73 9.59
C LYS A 17 8.17 -10.50 9.17
N ILE A 18 7.95 -9.67 8.15
CA ILE A 18 6.63 -9.44 7.58
C ILE A 18 6.11 -10.70 6.89
N LEU A 19 6.98 -11.45 6.20
CA LEU A 19 6.60 -12.75 5.63
C LEU A 19 6.12 -13.71 6.72
N GLN A 20 6.84 -13.79 7.84
CA GLN A 20 6.41 -14.59 9.00
C GLN A 20 5.03 -14.17 9.50
N ILE A 21 4.79 -12.87 9.68
CA ILE A 21 3.48 -12.35 10.12
C ILE A 21 2.37 -12.74 9.13
N THR A 22 2.58 -12.53 7.83
CA THR A 22 1.57 -12.88 6.83
C THR A 22 1.26 -14.38 6.82
N ARG A 23 2.27 -15.24 6.97
CA ARG A 23 2.09 -16.70 7.07
C ARG A 23 1.35 -17.11 8.35
N THR A 24 1.65 -16.48 9.49
CA THR A 24 0.93 -16.72 10.75
C THR A 24 -0.56 -16.42 10.58
N LEU A 25 -0.90 -15.27 10.00
CA LEU A 25 -2.30 -14.91 9.75
C LEU A 25 -2.98 -15.89 8.78
N GLU A 26 -2.31 -16.23 7.68
CA GLU A 26 -2.82 -17.19 6.68
C GLU A 26 -3.06 -18.58 7.28
N ASN A 27 -2.14 -19.07 8.12
CA ASN A 27 -2.28 -20.36 8.83
C ASN A 27 -3.46 -20.37 9.80
N CYS A 28 -3.85 -19.21 10.33
CA CYS A 28 -5.05 -19.05 11.15
C CYS A 28 -6.34 -18.82 10.33
N GLY A 29 -6.27 -18.99 9.01
CA GLY A 29 -7.38 -18.82 8.08
C GLY A 29 -7.73 -17.35 7.81
N ILE A 30 -6.80 -16.42 8.04
CA ILE A 30 -7.01 -14.98 7.82
C ILE A 30 -6.26 -14.58 6.54
N PRO A 31 -6.97 -14.36 5.41
CA PRO A 31 -6.31 -13.89 4.19
C PRO A 31 -5.74 -12.49 4.44
N CYS A 32 -4.54 -12.22 3.96
CA CYS A 32 -3.92 -10.92 4.10
C CYS A 32 -3.04 -10.54 2.91
N CYS A 33 -2.84 -9.24 2.71
CA CYS A 33 -1.92 -8.73 1.69
C CYS A 33 -1.27 -7.42 2.14
N ILE A 34 -0.05 -7.16 1.66
CA ILE A 34 0.64 -5.89 1.86
C ILE A 34 0.00 -4.81 0.98
N CYS A 35 -0.34 -3.68 1.58
CA CYS A 35 -1.02 -2.57 0.93
C CYS A 35 -0.27 -1.23 1.17
N GLY A 36 -0.93 -0.11 0.85
CA GLY A 36 -0.37 1.23 1.02
C GLY A 36 0.97 1.41 0.29
N VAL A 37 1.91 2.09 0.94
CA VAL A 37 3.23 2.40 0.35
C VAL A 37 4.01 1.12 0.01
N GLY A 38 3.84 0.05 0.78
CA GLY A 38 4.50 -1.23 0.52
C GLY A 38 4.11 -1.83 -0.83
N ALA A 39 2.84 -1.73 -1.21
CA ALA A 39 2.37 -2.18 -2.52
C ALA A 39 2.87 -1.29 -3.66
N LEU A 40 2.91 0.03 -3.47
CA LEU A 40 3.46 0.97 -4.45
C LEU A 40 4.94 0.67 -4.75
N ILE A 41 5.76 0.44 -3.72
CA ILE A 41 7.17 0.04 -3.87
C ILE A 41 7.29 -1.31 -4.57
N TYR A 42 6.39 -2.25 -4.27
CA TYR A 42 6.35 -3.54 -4.97
C TYR A 42 6.07 -3.37 -6.47
N TYR A 43 5.29 -2.38 -6.88
CA TYR A 43 5.08 -2.05 -8.29
C TYR A 43 6.04 -1.02 -8.87
N GLY A 44 7.12 -0.67 -8.17
CA GLY A 44 8.21 0.15 -8.71
C GLY A 44 8.20 1.62 -8.34
N ALA A 45 7.29 2.06 -7.46
CA ALA A 45 7.29 3.45 -7.03
C ALA A 45 8.49 3.77 -6.12
N GLY A 46 9.15 4.90 -6.37
CA GLY A 46 10.26 5.41 -5.57
C GLY A 46 9.78 6.09 -4.28
N ARG A 47 9.26 5.30 -3.33
CA ARG A 47 8.74 5.78 -2.04
C ARG A 47 9.55 5.22 -0.87
N VAL A 48 9.49 5.91 0.27
CA VAL A 48 10.01 5.43 1.55
C VAL A 48 8.84 4.95 2.40
N LYS A 49 8.93 3.71 2.88
CA LYS A 49 7.92 3.09 3.75
C LYS A 49 8.42 3.10 5.19
N ALA A 50 7.71 3.82 6.06
CA ALA A 50 8.00 3.84 7.51
C ALA A 50 7.36 2.65 8.25
N THR A 51 6.15 2.26 7.85
CA THR A 51 5.35 1.20 8.49
C THR A 51 4.81 0.26 7.42
N TRP A 52 4.79 -1.05 7.71
CA TRP A 52 4.13 -2.02 6.85
C TRP A 52 2.63 -2.04 7.09
N GLU A 53 1.85 -1.86 6.04
CA GLU A 53 0.40 -1.93 6.10
C GLU A 53 -0.05 -3.31 5.66
N ILE A 54 -0.54 -4.12 6.60
CA ILE A 54 -1.01 -5.48 6.36
C ILE A 54 -2.52 -5.46 6.41
N ARG A 55 -3.14 -5.70 5.26
CA ARG A 55 -4.58 -5.69 5.14
C ARG A 55 -5.18 -7.02 5.55
N VAL A 56 -6.29 -6.99 6.27
CA VAL A 56 -7.06 -8.17 6.69
C VAL A 56 -8.56 -7.90 6.52
N PRO A 57 -9.42 -8.92 6.39
CA PRO A 57 -10.87 -8.74 6.39
C PRO A 57 -11.33 -7.96 7.63
N THR A 58 -12.22 -6.98 7.43
CA THR A 58 -12.71 -6.09 8.50
C THR A 58 -13.31 -6.88 9.67
N ASP A 59 -14.05 -7.94 9.38
CA ASP A 59 -14.67 -8.85 10.35
C ASP A 59 -13.66 -9.71 11.13
N LEU A 60 -12.43 -9.86 10.62
CA LEU A 60 -11.37 -10.65 11.24
C LEU A 60 -10.27 -9.79 11.89
N ILE A 61 -10.42 -8.45 11.90
CA ILE A 61 -9.39 -7.53 12.41
C ILE A 61 -9.05 -7.79 13.89
N GLU A 62 -10.07 -7.99 14.72
CA GLU A 62 -9.89 -8.26 16.16
C GLU A 62 -9.26 -9.63 16.38
N LYS A 63 -9.70 -10.65 15.63
CA LYS A 63 -9.08 -11.99 15.67
C LYS A 63 -7.60 -11.92 15.30
N ALA A 64 -7.26 -11.22 14.22
CA ALA A 64 -5.88 -11.03 13.78
C ALA A 64 -5.04 -10.32 14.86
N ALA A 65 -5.56 -9.25 15.46
CA ALA A 65 -4.88 -8.54 16.53
C ALA A 65 -4.69 -9.42 17.78
N SER A 66 -5.69 -10.21 18.17
CA SER A 66 -5.62 -11.14 19.31
C SER A 66 -4.57 -12.23 19.11
N ILE A 67 -4.46 -12.80 17.90
CA ILE A 67 -3.40 -13.78 17.58
C ILE A 67 -2.02 -13.17 17.83
N LEU A 68 -1.77 -11.97 17.29
CA LEU A 68 -0.47 -11.31 17.41
C LEU A 68 -0.16 -10.78 18.83
N LYS A 69 -1.19 -10.62 19.68
CA LYS A 69 -1.07 -10.27 21.10
C LYS A 69 -1.00 -11.49 22.02
N SER A 70 -1.15 -12.70 21.50
CA SER A 70 -1.19 -13.91 22.32
C SER A 70 0.16 -14.23 22.95
N GLN A 71 0.15 -15.07 23.98
CA GLN A 71 1.36 -15.46 24.71
C GLN A 71 2.44 -16.09 23.81
N GLU A 72 2.02 -16.78 22.76
CA GLU A 72 2.92 -17.36 21.75
C GLU A 72 3.78 -16.30 21.06
N TYR A 73 3.22 -15.11 20.84
CA TYR A 73 3.86 -14.02 20.08
C TYR A 73 4.36 -12.86 20.95
N ALA A 74 4.16 -12.92 22.27
CA ALA A 74 4.51 -11.84 23.20
C ALA A 74 6.01 -11.47 23.21
N ASN A 75 6.89 -12.40 22.85
CA ASN A 75 8.33 -12.16 22.75
C ASN A 75 8.77 -11.61 21.38
N PHE A 76 7.87 -11.56 20.40
CA PHE A 76 8.16 -11.09 19.05
C PHE A 76 7.56 -9.72 18.76
N TYR A 77 6.36 -9.43 19.27
CA TYR A 77 5.64 -8.21 18.94
C TYR A 77 5.18 -7.46 20.20
N ILE A 78 5.25 -6.14 20.13
CA ILE A 78 4.61 -5.24 21.09
C ILE A 78 3.57 -4.38 20.38
N ALA A 79 2.42 -4.19 21.02
CA ALA A 79 1.42 -3.24 20.56
C ALA A 79 1.86 -1.82 20.91
N ASN A 80 1.92 -0.94 19.91
CA ASN A 80 2.33 0.44 20.09
C ASN A 80 1.11 1.36 20.24
N PRO A 81 1.28 2.50 20.95
CA PRO A 81 0.25 3.52 20.97
C PRO A 81 -0.03 4.02 19.56
N PRO A 82 -1.28 4.42 19.27
CA PRO A 82 -1.64 4.91 17.95
C PRO A 82 -0.86 6.18 17.59
N PRO A 83 -0.44 6.33 16.32
CA PRO A 83 0.20 7.56 15.85
C PRO A 83 -0.79 8.73 15.84
N LEU A 84 -0.27 9.93 15.57
CA LEU A 84 -1.11 11.10 15.32
C LEU A 84 -1.96 10.90 14.05
N PRO A 85 -3.18 11.46 14.00
CA PRO A 85 -4.02 11.44 12.81
C PRO A 85 -3.32 12.07 11.60
N GLN A 86 -3.42 11.40 10.45
CA GLN A 86 -2.91 11.89 9.17
C GLN A 86 -4.08 12.30 8.26
N PRO A 87 -3.88 13.28 7.35
CA PRO A 87 -4.88 13.64 6.35
C PRO A 87 -5.34 12.43 5.53
N ALA A 88 -6.64 12.39 5.21
CA ALA A 88 -7.26 11.34 4.39
C ALA A 88 -7.07 9.88 4.89
N SER A 89 -6.65 9.69 6.15
CA SER A 89 -6.26 8.38 6.69
C SER A 89 -6.86 8.09 8.06
N LEU A 90 -7.20 6.82 8.27
CA LEU A 90 -7.64 6.24 9.54
C LEU A 90 -6.54 5.44 10.23
N ILE A 91 -5.28 5.52 9.77
CA ILE A 91 -4.20 4.70 10.30
C ILE A 91 -4.00 4.82 11.82
N HIS A 92 -4.35 5.96 12.41
CA HIS A 92 -4.31 6.21 13.86
C HIS A 92 -5.38 5.46 14.67
N THR A 93 -6.41 4.88 14.03
CA THR A 93 -7.45 4.11 14.72
C THR A 93 -7.14 2.61 14.75
N TYR A 94 -6.06 2.18 14.11
CA TYR A 94 -5.73 0.77 13.94
C TYR A 94 -4.71 0.28 14.95
N THR A 95 -4.64 -1.04 15.15
CA THR A 95 -3.65 -1.62 16.06
C THR A 95 -2.28 -1.59 15.39
N HIS A 96 -1.36 -0.83 15.98
CA HIS A 96 0.04 -0.77 15.58
C HIS A 96 0.86 -1.78 16.36
N PHE A 97 1.81 -2.39 15.68
CA PHE A 97 2.75 -3.34 16.24
C PHE A 97 4.17 -2.97 15.86
N GLN A 98 5.11 -3.41 16.69
CA GLN A 98 6.53 -3.37 16.41
C GLN A 98 7.15 -4.72 16.75
N TYR A 99 8.13 -5.11 15.94
CA TYR A 99 8.96 -6.26 16.24
C TYR A 99 9.96 -5.91 17.36
N ILE A 100 9.99 -6.70 18.43
CA ILE A 100 10.85 -6.45 19.59
C ILE A 100 12.32 -6.53 19.17
N GLY A 101 13.11 -5.51 19.56
CA GLY A 101 14.53 -5.42 19.21
C GLY A 101 14.83 -4.93 17.79
N LEU A 102 13.82 -4.65 16.96
CA LEU A 102 13.99 -4.13 15.60
C LEU A 102 13.22 -2.83 15.39
N ARG A 103 13.67 -2.01 14.43
CA ARG A 103 12.94 -0.82 13.95
C ARG A 103 11.95 -1.17 12.83
N THR A 104 11.25 -2.29 12.97
CA THR A 104 10.23 -2.75 12.00
C THR A 104 8.85 -2.59 12.61
N TYR A 105 8.04 -1.72 12.02
CA TYR A 105 6.68 -1.41 12.43
C TYR A 105 5.68 -1.95 11.42
N PHE A 106 4.54 -2.42 11.90
CA PHE A 106 3.43 -2.80 11.04
C PHE A 106 2.09 -2.47 11.66
N VAL A 107 1.07 -2.33 10.83
CA VAL A 107 -0.30 -2.02 11.24
C VAL A 107 -1.25 -2.98 10.54
N LEU A 108 -2.25 -3.45 11.26
CA LEU A 108 -3.34 -4.22 10.68
C LEU A 108 -4.40 -3.25 10.15
N VAL A 109 -4.66 -3.29 8.85
CA VAL A 109 -5.61 -2.40 8.17
C VAL A 109 -6.88 -3.18 7.82
N PRO A 110 -8.08 -2.74 8.26
CA PRO A 110 -9.32 -3.41 7.89
C PRO A 110 -9.59 -3.26 6.39
N SER A 111 -10.19 -4.28 5.79
CA SER A 111 -10.39 -4.33 4.34
C SER A 111 -11.31 -3.22 3.82
N ASP A 112 -12.23 -2.71 4.63
CA ASP A 112 -13.12 -1.61 4.24
C ASP A 112 -12.37 -0.28 4.07
N ASP A 113 -11.19 -0.15 4.68
CA ASP A 113 -10.40 1.09 4.69
C ASP A 113 -9.71 1.38 3.35
N ILE A 114 -9.45 0.33 2.59
CA ILE A 114 -8.76 0.35 1.30
C ILE A 114 -9.68 -0.37 0.32
N HIS A 115 -10.12 0.31 -0.74
CA HIS A 115 -11.10 -0.16 -1.74
C HIS A 115 -10.64 -1.39 -2.55
N ILE A 116 -10.39 -2.50 -1.88
CA ILE A 116 -9.88 -3.77 -2.41
C ILE A 116 -10.67 -4.88 -1.69
N ASP A 117 -10.98 -6.01 -2.33
CA ASP A 117 -11.53 -7.17 -1.62
C ASP A 117 -10.43 -8.08 -1.06
N CYS A 118 -10.55 -8.52 0.19
CA CYS A 118 -9.46 -9.23 0.88
C CYS A 118 -9.58 -10.74 0.65
N LYS A 119 -9.45 -11.12 -0.63
CA LYS A 119 -9.63 -12.49 -1.09
C LYS A 119 -8.35 -13.02 -1.75
N PRO A 120 -7.93 -14.27 -1.49
CA PRO A 120 -6.73 -14.84 -2.08
C PRO A 120 -6.66 -14.75 -3.61
N SER A 121 -7.80 -14.82 -4.31
CA SER A 121 -7.87 -14.69 -5.77
C SER A 121 -7.42 -13.32 -6.30
N ASN A 122 -7.41 -12.29 -5.45
CA ASN A 122 -6.95 -10.94 -5.77
C ASN A 122 -5.46 -10.75 -5.52
N PHE A 123 -4.77 -11.73 -4.94
CA PHE A 123 -3.37 -11.60 -4.54
C PHE A 123 -2.43 -12.21 -5.57
N GLN A 124 -1.21 -11.69 -5.58
CA GLN A 124 -0.04 -12.31 -6.19
C GLN A 124 1.08 -12.31 -5.15
N ARG A 125 1.98 -13.29 -5.22
CA ARG A 125 3.13 -13.34 -4.32
C ARG A 125 4.37 -12.77 -5.00
N SER A 126 5.16 -12.02 -4.25
CA SER A 126 6.50 -11.63 -4.70
C SER A 126 7.42 -12.86 -4.77
N SER A 127 8.62 -12.68 -5.34
CA SER A 127 9.66 -13.72 -5.34
C SER A 127 10.02 -14.22 -3.92
N ASN A 128 9.79 -13.39 -2.91
CA ASN A 128 10.05 -13.70 -1.50
C ASN A 128 8.80 -14.23 -0.78
N GLY A 129 7.70 -14.48 -1.50
CA GLY A 129 6.48 -15.06 -0.98
C GLY A 129 5.51 -14.10 -0.29
N LEU A 130 5.84 -12.80 -0.22
CA LEU A 130 4.94 -11.81 0.38
C LEU A 130 3.69 -11.61 -0.50
N PRO A 131 2.48 -11.63 0.08
CA PRO A 131 1.24 -11.42 -0.66
C PRO A 131 1.03 -9.92 -0.94
N TYR A 132 0.80 -9.57 -2.20
CA TYR A 132 0.43 -8.23 -2.66
C TYR A 132 -0.86 -8.30 -3.47
N PRO A 133 -1.70 -7.25 -3.52
CA PRO A 133 -2.78 -7.18 -4.50
C PRO A 133 -2.21 -7.28 -5.92
N LYS A 134 -2.90 -7.97 -6.83
CA LYS A 134 -2.59 -7.94 -8.27
C LYS A 134 -2.63 -6.50 -8.79
N LEU A 135 -1.83 -6.19 -9.82
CA LEU A 135 -1.65 -4.81 -10.30
C LEU A 135 -2.97 -4.17 -10.72
N ASN A 136 -3.80 -4.89 -11.47
CA ASN A 136 -5.11 -4.41 -11.90
C ASN A 136 -6.05 -4.14 -10.73
N ILE A 137 -6.03 -4.98 -9.69
CA ILE A 137 -6.80 -4.78 -8.46
C ILE A 137 -6.33 -3.53 -7.72
N LEU A 138 -5.01 -3.34 -7.60
CA LEU A 138 -4.45 -2.17 -6.94
C LEU A 138 -4.79 -0.87 -7.68
N ILE A 139 -4.59 -0.83 -9.01
CA ILE A 139 -4.90 0.35 -9.82
C ILE A 139 -6.39 0.66 -9.80
N GLN A 140 -7.25 -0.36 -9.93
CA GLN A 140 -8.70 -0.19 -9.86
C GLN A 140 -9.11 0.44 -8.53
N SER A 141 -8.52 0.01 -7.41
CA SER A 141 -8.81 0.60 -6.09
C SER A 141 -8.52 2.08 -6.00
N PHE A 142 -7.41 2.54 -6.59
CA PHE A 142 -7.05 3.96 -6.59
C PHE A 142 -7.94 4.78 -7.53
N LEU A 143 -8.37 4.21 -8.65
CA LEU A 143 -9.38 4.82 -9.52
C LEU A 143 -10.71 4.99 -8.77
N ASP A 144 -11.19 3.92 -8.13
CA ASP A 144 -12.46 3.93 -7.41
C ASP A 144 -12.45 4.87 -6.20
N ALA A 145 -11.34 4.93 -5.48
CA ALA A 145 -11.15 5.84 -4.35
C ALA A 145 -10.85 7.30 -4.76
N SER A 146 -10.71 7.59 -6.06
CA SER A 146 -10.22 8.88 -6.58
C SER A 146 -8.87 9.30 -5.97
N ASP A 147 -8.01 8.33 -5.63
CA ASP A 147 -6.67 8.57 -5.08
C ASP A 147 -5.68 8.85 -6.22
N SER A 148 -5.68 10.09 -6.68
CA SER A 148 -4.81 10.51 -7.79
C SER A 148 -3.32 10.40 -7.46
N LEU A 149 -2.93 10.50 -6.19
CA LEU A 149 -1.52 10.46 -5.80
C LEU A 149 -0.99 9.04 -5.90
N SER A 150 -1.68 8.08 -5.28
CA SER A 150 -1.31 6.66 -5.37
C SER A 150 -1.46 6.14 -6.79
N LEU A 151 -2.45 6.64 -7.55
CA LEU A 151 -2.63 6.32 -8.96
C LEU A 151 -1.46 6.82 -9.82
N CYS A 152 -0.99 8.06 -9.63
CA CYS A 152 0.22 8.55 -10.29
C CYS A 152 1.42 7.66 -9.98
N ASP A 153 1.62 7.32 -8.70
CA ASP A 153 2.79 6.56 -8.27
C ASP A 153 2.81 5.14 -8.83
N VAL A 154 1.69 4.42 -8.79
CA VAL A 154 1.63 3.06 -9.31
C VAL A 154 1.76 3.04 -10.82
N VAL A 155 1.20 4.03 -11.53
CA VAL A 155 1.34 4.15 -12.99
C VAL A 155 2.79 4.49 -13.36
N ASP A 156 3.43 5.40 -12.63
CA ASP A 156 4.83 5.73 -12.86
C ASP A 156 5.75 4.56 -12.50
N GLY A 157 5.45 3.83 -11.43
CA GLY A 157 6.23 2.66 -10.99
C GLY A 157 6.09 1.48 -11.95
N SER A 158 4.88 1.20 -12.42
CA SER A 158 4.63 0.05 -13.29
C SER A 158 4.85 0.35 -14.77
N ASN A 159 4.77 1.62 -15.17
CA ASN A 159 4.84 2.08 -16.55
C ASN A 159 3.83 1.40 -17.50
N VAL A 160 2.68 0.98 -16.97
CA VAL A 160 1.57 0.45 -17.80
C VAL A 160 1.14 1.47 -18.86
N SER A 161 0.69 0.96 -20.01
CA SER A 161 0.20 1.78 -21.12
C SER A 161 -1.28 2.13 -20.95
N GLU A 162 -1.80 3.01 -21.80
CA GLU A 162 -3.21 3.34 -21.79
C GLU A 162 -4.08 2.14 -22.20
N GLU A 163 -3.62 1.39 -23.21
CA GLU A 163 -4.24 0.17 -23.73
C GLU A 163 -4.30 -0.91 -22.65
N TRP A 164 -3.22 -1.08 -21.89
CA TRP A 164 -3.20 -2.00 -20.75
C TRP A 164 -4.36 -1.73 -19.79
N GLY A 165 -4.68 -0.46 -19.53
CA GLY A 165 -5.82 -0.11 -18.68
C GLY A 165 -7.16 -0.48 -19.29
N SER A 166 -7.31 -0.33 -20.61
CA SER A 166 -8.54 -0.73 -21.32
C SER A 166 -8.77 -2.24 -21.25
N ASP A 167 -7.70 -3.02 -21.27
CA ASP A 167 -7.77 -4.49 -21.23
C ASP A 167 -7.93 -5.06 -19.82
N ASN A 168 -7.47 -4.34 -18.79
CA ASN A 168 -7.31 -4.90 -17.43
C ASN A 168 -8.19 -4.22 -16.35
N LEU A 169 -8.76 -3.05 -16.63
CA LEU A 169 -9.49 -2.24 -15.65
C LEU A 169 -10.96 -2.05 -16.06
N ASN A 170 -11.82 -1.86 -15.06
CA ASN A 170 -13.17 -1.39 -15.31
C ASN A 170 -13.17 0.15 -15.38
N LEU A 171 -13.03 0.66 -16.59
CA LEU A 171 -13.03 2.11 -16.86
C LEU A 171 -14.44 2.69 -17.07
N GLN A 172 -15.49 1.87 -16.98
CA GLN A 172 -16.86 2.35 -17.16
C GLN A 172 -17.39 3.02 -15.90
N GLY A 173 -18.15 4.10 -16.09
CA GLY A 173 -18.77 4.85 -15.00
C GLY A 173 -17.81 5.68 -14.17
N LYS A 174 -18.28 6.03 -12.98
CA LYS A 174 -17.66 7.03 -12.08
C LYS A 174 -16.93 6.38 -10.93
N VAL A 175 -16.02 7.13 -10.33
CA VAL A 175 -15.41 6.78 -9.03
C VAL A 175 -16.48 6.46 -7.98
N ASP A 176 -16.12 5.67 -6.96
CA ASP A 176 -17.05 5.21 -5.93
C ASP A 176 -17.31 6.32 -4.88
N LEU A 177 -18.23 7.21 -5.22
CA LEU A 177 -18.59 8.35 -4.37
C LEU A 177 -19.18 7.93 -3.03
N GLU A 178 -19.90 6.81 -2.98
CA GLU A 178 -20.51 6.33 -1.74
C GLU A 178 -19.45 5.81 -0.77
N TRP A 179 -18.47 5.07 -1.29
CA TRP A 179 -17.31 4.68 -0.48
C TRP A 179 -16.51 5.89 -0.01
N ILE A 180 -16.22 6.87 -0.88
CA ILE A 180 -15.48 8.09 -0.51
C ILE A 180 -16.22 8.86 0.60
N LYS A 181 -17.54 9.01 0.50
CA LYS A 181 -18.35 9.65 1.54
C LYS A 181 -18.29 8.88 2.87
N LYS A 182 -18.48 7.56 2.83
CA LYS A 182 -18.38 6.68 4.01
C LYS A 182 -17.02 6.83 4.70
N LYS A 183 -15.95 6.81 3.91
CA LYS A 183 -14.57 6.97 4.39
C LYS A 183 -14.33 8.35 5.01
N ASN A 184 -14.81 9.42 4.38
CA ASN A 184 -14.71 10.78 4.91
C ASN A 184 -15.48 10.97 6.22
N GLU A 185 -16.67 10.37 6.34
CA GLU A 185 -17.42 10.40 7.58
C GLU A 185 -16.68 9.65 8.69
N ALA A 186 -16.12 8.47 8.40
CA ALA A 186 -15.29 7.75 9.37
C ALA A 186 -14.06 8.56 9.82
N ILE A 187 -13.36 9.24 8.90
CA ILE A 187 -12.23 10.14 9.23
C ILE A 187 -12.69 11.31 10.11
N LYS A 188 -13.86 11.86 9.84
CA LYS A 188 -14.42 12.96 10.65
C LYS A 188 -14.75 12.47 12.07
N GLN A 189 -15.37 11.31 12.19
CA GLN A 189 -15.73 10.72 13.49
C GLN A 189 -14.50 10.32 14.32
N SER A 190 -13.44 9.81 13.69
CA SER A 190 -12.21 9.42 14.40
C SER A 190 -11.48 10.60 15.05
N ARG A 191 -11.81 11.84 14.63
CA ARG A 191 -11.18 13.07 15.10
C ARG A 191 -11.96 13.74 16.23
N VAL A 192 -13.10 13.19 16.63
CA VAL A 192 -13.87 13.68 17.79
C VAL A 192 -13.13 13.33 19.08
N GLY A 193 -13.12 14.24 20.06
CA GLY A 193 -12.48 14.01 21.36
C GLY A 193 -10.98 14.29 21.37
N GLN A 194 -10.16 13.29 21.74
CA GLN A 194 -8.72 13.44 22.01
C GLN A 194 -7.89 13.98 20.82
N TYR A 195 -8.43 13.92 19.61
CA TYR A 195 -7.78 14.37 18.38
C TYR A 195 -8.35 15.69 17.81
N ALA A 196 -9.29 16.33 18.52
CA ALA A 196 -10.02 17.50 18.02
C ALA A 196 -9.16 18.78 17.86
N LYS A 197 -7.97 18.85 18.50
CA LYS A 197 -7.18 20.09 18.61
C LYS A 197 -5.77 20.08 18.00
N GLY A 198 -5.35 19.03 17.28
CA GLY A 198 -3.92 18.94 16.89
C GLY A 198 -3.55 18.23 15.58
N GLY A 199 -4.50 17.69 14.81
CA GLY A 199 -4.19 17.00 13.55
C GLY A 199 -4.31 17.92 12.33
N LEU A 200 -3.47 17.72 11.31
CA LEU A 200 -3.69 18.29 9.97
C LEU A 200 -5.10 17.87 9.50
N SER A 201 -5.97 18.85 9.26
CA SER A 201 -7.34 18.63 8.80
C SER A 201 -7.33 18.22 7.32
N GLY A 202 -8.16 17.24 6.96
CA GLY A 202 -8.31 16.81 5.57
C GLY A 202 -8.94 15.44 5.43
N GLY A 203 -9.98 15.35 4.61
CA GLY A 203 -10.53 14.10 4.09
C GLY A 203 -9.99 13.80 2.69
N ILE A 204 -10.45 12.72 2.10
CA ILE A 204 -10.30 12.46 0.67
C ILE A 204 -11.06 13.54 -0.09
N HIS A 205 -10.42 14.18 -1.06
CA HIS A 205 -11.08 15.17 -1.90
C HIS A 205 -12.19 14.48 -2.72
N VAL A 206 -13.43 14.90 -2.54
CA VAL A 206 -14.56 14.38 -3.31
C VAL A 206 -14.53 15.03 -4.70
N LYS A 207 -13.85 14.38 -5.65
CA LYS A 207 -13.87 14.81 -7.06
C LYS A 207 -14.76 13.87 -7.86
N PHE A 208 -15.83 14.39 -8.42
CA PHE A 208 -16.57 13.68 -9.44
C PHE A 208 -15.69 13.52 -10.68
N SER A 209 -15.37 12.29 -11.03
CA SER A 209 -14.62 11.97 -12.25
C SER A 209 -15.14 10.68 -12.85
N GLU A 210 -15.25 10.64 -14.17
CA GLU A 210 -15.39 9.38 -14.91
C GLU A 210 -14.05 8.63 -14.80
N ARG A 211 -14.10 7.32 -14.50
CA ARG A 211 -12.89 6.50 -14.32
C ARG A 211 -11.98 6.54 -15.53
N ARG A 212 -12.58 6.46 -16.73
CA ARG A 212 -11.87 6.58 -18.01
C ARG A 212 -11.11 7.90 -18.13
N VAL A 213 -11.77 9.03 -17.85
CA VAL A 213 -11.15 10.35 -17.92
C VAL A 213 -10.00 10.48 -16.93
N LEU A 214 -10.18 10.00 -15.70
CA LEU A 214 -9.13 9.98 -14.69
C LEU A 214 -7.95 9.12 -15.15
N TRP A 215 -8.20 7.88 -15.58
CA TRP A 215 -7.18 6.97 -16.10
C TRP A 215 -6.35 7.60 -17.23
N GLU A 216 -7.02 8.04 -18.30
CA GLU A 216 -6.38 8.66 -19.47
C GLU A 216 -5.55 9.88 -19.07
N SER A 217 -6.07 10.72 -18.16
CA SER A 217 -5.32 11.88 -17.68
C SER A 217 -4.02 11.51 -16.97
N ILE A 218 -4.01 10.42 -16.19
CA ILE A 218 -2.81 9.98 -15.46
C ILE A 218 -1.81 9.30 -16.40
N VAL A 219 -2.24 8.39 -17.28
CA VAL A 219 -1.31 7.64 -18.14
C VAL A 219 -0.69 8.50 -19.23
N ARG A 220 -1.44 9.45 -19.81
CA ARG A 220 -0.93 10.35 -20.86
C ARG A 220 0.05 11.40 -20.32
N THR A 221 0.02 11.68 -19.02
CA THR A 221 0.87 12.72 -18.38
C THR A 221 2.09 12.16 -17.63
N LYS A 222 2.43 10.87 -17.81
CA LYS A 222 3.62 10.24 -17.20
C LYS A 222 4.90 11.06 -17.39
N GLY A 223 5.15 11.55 -18.60
CA GLY A 223 6.36 12.32 -18.93
C GLY A 223 6.48 13.62 -18.13
N ALA A 224 5.37 14.30 -17.85
CA ALA A 224 5.33 15.54 -17.08
C ALA A 224 5.66 15.34 -15.58
N ARG A 225 5.54 14.12 -15.06
CA ARG A 225 5.79 13.79 -13.64
C ARG A 225 7.24 13.43 -13.31
N ARG A 226 8.12 13.32 -14.30
CA ARG A 226 9.55 13.00 -14.11
C ARG A 226 10.27 13.97 -13.16
N GLY A 227 9.89 15.25 -13.19
CA GLY A 227 10.62 16.30 -12.48
C GLY A 227 11.99 16.55 -13.10
N TRP A 228 12.75 17.47 -12.51
CA TRP A 228 14.02 17.93 -13.08
C TRP A 228 15.19 16.96 -12.88
N THR A 229 15.08 15.99 -11.96
CA THR A 229 16.15 15.02 -11.67
C THR A 229 16.11 13.78 -12.56
N GLN A 230 15.04 13.57 -13.33
CA GLN A 230 14.83 12.37 -14.16
C GLN A 230 14.81 12.78 -15.64
N PRO A 231 15.98 12.85 -16.31
CA PRO A 231 16.06 13.26 -17.71
C PRO A 231 15.29 12.31 -18.64
N GLU A 232 14.63 12.86 -19.66
CA GLU A 232 13.73 12.14 -20.56
C GLU A 232 14.44 11.05 -21.38
N GLU A 233 15.70 11.28 -21.73
CA GLU A 233 16.53 10.37 -22.50
C GLU A 233 16.79 9.05 -21.74
N THR A 234 16.77 9.12 -20.41
CA THR A 234 17.09 8.00 -19.52
C THR A 234 15.82 7.39 -18.91
N PHE A 235 14.84 8.23 -18.56
CA PHE A 235 13.66 7.83 -17.81
C PHE A 235 12.37 7.83 -18.64
N ALA A 236 11.68 6.70 -18.65
CA ALA A 236 10.34 6.53 -19.21
C ALA A 236 9.25 7.19 -18.36
N THR A 237 9.41 7.15 -17.03
CA THR A 237 8.49 7.74 -16.05
C THR A 237 9.28 8.34 -14.89
N ARG A 238 8.60 8.90 -13.89
CA ARG A 238 9.23 9.36 -12.65
C ARG A 238 10.12 8.31 -11.97
N PHE A 239 9.80 7.02 -12.12
CA PHE A 239 10.48 5.93 -11.39
C PHE A 239 11.15 4.89 -12.28
N ARG A 240 10.99 4.96 -13.60
CA ARG A 240 11.36 3.87 -14.51
C ARG A 240 12.29 4.34 -15.61
N LEU A 241 13.34 3.55 -15.83
CA LEU A 241 14.22 3.69 -16.98
C LEU A 241 13.56 3.10 -18.22
N HIS A 242 13.88 3.64 -19.39
CA HIS A 242 13.49 3.05 -20.66
C HIS A 242 13.99 1.60 -20.76
N GLY A 243 13.14 0.69 -21.25
CA GLY A 243 13.48 -0.73 -21.43
C GLY A 243 13.70 -1.54 -20.15
N SER A 244 13.54 -0.96 -18.96
CA SER A 244 13.72 -1.70 -17.70
C SER A 244 12.64 -2.78 -17.50
N PRO A 245 12.98 -3.99 -17.02
CA PRO A 245 11.99 -5.05 -16.82
C PRO A 245 11.01 -4.71 -15.69
N ASP A 246 9.82 -5.28 -15.69
CA ASP A 246 8.79 -5.01 -14.68
C ASP A 246 9.26 -5.37 -13.25
N PRO A 247 9.17 -4.44 -12.28
CA PRO A 247 9.78 -4.63 -10.96
C PRO A 247 9.22 -5.79 -10.17
N TRP A 248 7.97 -6.18 -10.42
CA TRP A 248 7.28 -7.25 -9.70
C TRP A 248 7.51 -8.64 -10.32
N LEU A 249 8.12 -8.70 -11.51
CA LEU A 249 8.55 -9.94 -12.17
C LEU A 249 10.00 -10.29 -11.87
N GLN A 250 10.79 -9.33 -11.37
CA GLN A 250 12.20 -9.54 -11.06
C GLN A 250 12.39 -10.22 -9.69
N HIS A 251 13.42 -11.05 -9.60
CA HIS A 251 13.91 -11.52 -8.31
C HIS A 251 14.53 -10.35 -7.55
N ARG A 252 13.95 -10.00 -6.40
CA ARG A 252 14.46 -8.89 -5.58
C ARG A 252 15.37 -9.41 -4.48
N GLN A 253 16.62 -8.97 -4.52
CA GLN A 253 17.45 -8.92 -3.31
C GLN A 253 16.87 -7.83 -2.39
N CYS A 254 15.88 -8.23 -1.60
CA CYS A 254 15.29 -7.55 -0.44
C CYS A 254 15.18 -6.01 -0.50
N SER A 255 14.04 -5.53 -1.04
CA SER A 255 13.58 -4.12 -1.04
C SER A 255 12.87 -3.70 0.24
#